data_AF-A0A973PIH2-F1
#
_entry.id   AF-A0A973PIH2-F1
#
_cell.length_a   1.000
_cell.length_b   1.000
_cell.length_c   1.000
_cell.angle_alpha   90.00
_cell.angle_beta   90.00
_cell.angle_gamma   90.00
#
_symmetry.space_group_name_H-M   'P 1'
#
loop_
_entity.id
_entity.type
_entity.pdbx_description
1 polymer ?
#
loop_
_entity_poly.entity_id
_entity_poly.type
_entity_poly.pdbx_seq_one_letter_code
_entity_poly.pdbx_strand_id
1 'polypeptide(L)'
;MDDQTAIKDLLAGDEPVTWVFAGDSIVQAARWTDGARGYAELFSERVRYELNRPLDAVINTGVSGWRSTDLAAHLERAVLRHRPDVTVIGVGTNDAKDTTVAGFLAVMVPLIERVRQAGSRVALQTPVPGPIDALPAYAEAIRALAAEQGAALVDHHARWQPVEPRWYGDPTHPNAEGHRVMAETLIDALGARA
;
A
#
# COMPACT_ATOMS: atom_id res chain seq x y z
N MET A 1 15.40 6.55 12.94
CA MET A 1 15.52 6.02 11.57
C MET A 1 14.11 6.04 11.00
N ASP A 2 13.93 6.58 9.80
CA ASP A 2 12.62 6.53 9.12
C ASP A 2 12.30 5.11 8.65
N ASP A 3 11.03 4.85 8.34
CA ASP A 3 10.58 3.53 7.91
C ASP A 3 11.20 3.15 6.55
N GLN A 4 11.49 4.12 5.69
CA GLN A 4 12.10 3.89 4.38
C GLN A 4 13.48 3.23 4.49
N THR A 5 14.32 3.74 5.38
CA THR A 5 15.66 3.21 5.65
C THR A 5 15.55 1.85 6.35
N ALA A 6 14.68 1.75 7.36
CA ALA A 6 14.47 0.50 8.09
C ALA A 6 13.98 -0.65 7.18
N ILE A 7 13.11 -0.36 6.21
CA ILE A 7 12.63 -1.35 5.24
C ILE A 7 13.78 -1.83 4.32
N LYS A 8 14.66 -0.92 3.88
CA LYS A 8 15.83 -1.30 3.08
C LYS A 8 16.80 -2.17 3.88
N ASP A 9 17.01 -1.86 5.15
CA ASP A 9 17.85 -2.66 6.04
C ASP A 9 17.26 -4.07 6.25
N LEU A 10 15.93 -4.18 6.41
CA LEU A 10 15.24 -5.48 6.49
C LEU A 10 15.42 -6.30 5.21
N LEU A 11 15.29 -5.67 4.03
CA LEU A 11 15.49 -6.33 2.74
C LEU A 11 16.94 -6.78 2.52
N ALA A 12 17.92 -6.07 3.08
CA ALA A 12 19.34 -6.38 2.97
C ALA A 12 19.84 -7.41 4.01
N GLY A 13 19.09 -7.64 5.10
CA GLY A 13 19.43 -8.62 6.14
C GLY A 13 19.06 -10.06 5.75
N ASP A 14 19.37 -11.03 6.60
CA ASP A 14 19.08 -12.46 6.32
C ASP A 14 17.82 -12.99 7.04
N GLU A 15 17.29 -12.23 8.00
CA GLU A 15 16.10 -12.64 8.76
C GLU A 15 14.83 -12.55 7.92
N PRO A 16 13.91 -13.54 8.01
CA PRO A 16 12.63 -13.49 7.28
C PRO A 16 11.76 -12.29 7.67
N VAL A 17 11.16 -11.65 6.67
CA VAL A 17 10.28 -10.48 6.86
C VAL A 17 8.82 -10.86 6.57
N THR A 18 7.92 -10.48 7.48
CA THR A 18 6.48 -10.59 7.30
C THR A 18 5.89 -9.26 6.82
N TRP A 19 5.41 -9.26 5.58
CA TRP A 19 4.79 -8.13 4.91
C TRP A 19 3.26 -8.26 4.95
N VAL A 20 2.56 -7.24 5.45
CA VAL A 20 1.10 -7.17 5.39
C VAL A 20 0.66 -6.01 4.50
N PHE A 21 -0.09 -6.33 3.45
CA PHE A 21 -0.73 -5.37 2.56
C PHE A 21 -2.18 -5.20 2.99
N ALA A 22 -2.54 -4.04 3.52
CA ALA A 22 -3.86 -3.76 4.04
C ALA A 22 -4.48 -2.56 3.34
N GLY A 23 -5.76 -2.65 2.99
CA GLY A 23 -6.45 -1.56 2.33
C GLY A 23 -7.74 -1.96 1.65
N ASP A 24 -8.04 -1.26 0.56
CA ASP A 24 -9.33 -1.35 -0.12
C ASP A 24 -9.37 -2.39 -1.26
N SER A 25 -10.26 -2.20 -2.24
CA SER A 25 -10.42 -3.08 -3.40
C SER A 25 -9.19 -3.15 -4.30
N ILE A 26 -8.39 -2.07 -4.35
CA ILE A 26 -7.16 -2.04 -5.14
C ILE A 26 -6.10 -2.91 -4.49
N VAL A 27 -5.99 -2.87 -3.15
CA VAL A 27 -5.12 -3.81 -2.42
C VAL A 27 -5.59 -5.24 -2.58
N GLN A 28 -6.91 -5.47 -2.49
CA GLN A 28 -7.50 -6.80 -2.63
C GLN A 28 -7.24 -7.45 -4.01
N ALA A 29 -7.16 -6.65 -5.08
CA ALA A 29 -6.85 -7.09 -6.44
C ALA A 29 -7.75 -8.23 -6.98
N ALA A 30 -9.03 -8.25 -6.60
CA ALA A 30 -9.92 -9.39 -6.86
C ALA A 30 -10.63 -9.34 -8.23
N ARG A 31 -11.39 -8.28 -8.52
CA ARG A 31 -12.32 -8.27 -9.67
C ARG A 31 -11.65 -7.88 -10.99
N TRP A 32 -10.84 -6.83 -10.97
CA TRP A 32 -10.41 -6.14 -12.20
C TRP A 32 -9.09 -6.67 -12.77
N THR A 33 -8.39 -7.50 -12.02
CA THR A 33 -7.27 -8.31 -12.51
C THR A 33 -7.70 -9.46 -13.41
N ASP A 34 -9.00 -9.81 -13.44
CA ASP A 34 -9.56 -10.94 -14.19
C ASP A 34 -8.81 -12.26 -13.92
N GLY A 35 -8.52 -12.52 -12.64
CA GLY A 35 -7.80 -13.72 -12.19
C GLY A 35 -6.28 -13.65 -12.35
N ALA A 36 -5.73 -12.57 -12.91
CA ALA A 36 -4.29 -12.30 -12.85
C ALA A 36 -3.85 -11.95 -11.42
N ARG A 37 -2.53 -11.98 -11.20
CA ARG A 37 -1.92 -11.63 -9.92
C ARG A 37 -2.06 -10.13 -9.64
N GLY A 38 -2.39 -9.80 -8.38
CA GLY A 38 -2.33 -8.44 -7.87
C GLY A 38 -0.88 -8.01 -7.58
N TYR A 39 -0.72 -6.74 -7.22
CA TYR A 39 0.62 -6.17 -7.03
C TYR A 39 1.31 -6.71 -5.77
N ALA A 40 0.56 -7.15 -4.76
CA ALA A 40 1.10 -7.81 -3.57
C ALA A 40 1.67 -9.20 -3.91
N GLU A 41 0.99 -9.96 -4.77
CA GLU A 41 1.46 -11.27 -5.23
C GLU A 41 2.70 -11.12 -6.14
N LEU A 42 2.71 -10.11 -7.02
CA LEU A 42 3.89 -9.79 -7.84
C LEU A 42 5.08 -9.33 -6.98
N PHE A 43 4.83 -8.54 -5.94
CA PHE A 43 5.87 -8.18 -4.96
C PHE A 43 6.40 -9.42 -4.22
N SER A 44 5.53 -10.38 -3.88
CA SER A 44 5.95 -11.66 -3.28
C SER A 44 6.91 -12.43 -4.16
N GLU A 45 6.67 -12.48 -5.47
CA GLU A 45 7.60 -13.10 -6.44
C GLU A 45 8.95 -12.38 -6.44
N ARG A 46 8.94 -11.05 -6.53
CA ARG A 46 10.16 -10.23 -6.51
C ARG A 46 11.00 -10.54 -5.27
N VAL A 47 10.41 -10.41 -4.09
CA VAL A 47 11.14 -10.56 -2.83
C VAL A 47 11.62 -12.00 -2.62
N ARG A 48 10.74 -12.98 -2.82
CA ARG A 48 11.06 -14.36 -2.47
C ARG A 48 11.96 -15.06 -3.46
N TYR A 49 11.83 -14.73 -4.75
CA TYR A 49 12.61 -15.35 -5.81
C TYR A 49 13.79 -14.48 -6.24
N GLU A 50 13.54 -13.29 -6.77
CA GLU A 50 14.59 -12.47 -7.39
C GLU A 50 15.55 -11.86 -6.36
N LEU A 51 15.08 -11.49 -5.15
CA LEU A 51 15.94 -11.04 -4.05
C LEU A 51 16.48 -12.19 -3.18
N ASN A 52 16.19 -13.45 -3.53
CA ASN A 52 16.60 -14.64 -2.79
C ASN A 52 16.19 -14.60 -1.30
N ARG A 53 14.96 -14.15 -0.99
CA ARG A 53 14.39 -14.15 0.37
C ARG A 53 13.23 -15.16 0.49
N PRO A 54 13.47 -16.47 0.26
CA PRO A 54 12.40 -17.46 0.06
C PRO A 54 11.47 -17.64 1.26
N LEU A 55 11.95 -17.28 2.46
CA LEU A 55 11.24 -17.37 3.73
C LEU A 55 10.42 -16.13 4.08
N ASP A 56 10.55 -15.02 3.33
CA ASP A 56 9.67 -13.86 3.52
C ASP A 56 8.21 -14.25 3.24
N ALA A 57 7.29 -13.69 4.04
CA ALA A 57 5.86 -13.91 3.92
C ALA A 57 5.17 -12.64 3.44
N VAL A 58 4.31 -12.74 2.43
CA VAL A 58 3.49 -11.62 1.94
C VAL A 58 2.03 -11.96 2.12
N ILE A 59 1.31 -11.13 2.88
CA ILE A 59 -0.07 -11.37 3.28
C ILE A 59 -0.93 -10.20 2.77
N ASN A 60 -1.87 -10.51 1.89
CA ASN A 60 -2.85 -9.54 1.40
C ASN A 60 -4.13 -9.61 2.25
N THR A 61 -4.45 -8.53 2.96
CA THR A 61 -5.66 -8.38 3.76
C THR A 61 -6.58 -7.27 3.25
N GLY A 62 -6.40 -6.85 1.99
CA GLY A 62 -7.27 -5.88 1.34
C GLY A 62 -8.72 -6.34 1.29
N VAL A 63 -9.65 -5.40 1.50
CA VAL A 63 -11.09 -5.66 1.46
C VAL A 63 -11.78 -4.59 0.63
N SER A 64 -12.47 -5.03 -0.43
CA SER A 64 -13.22 -4.13 -1.30
C SER A 64 -14.19 -3.23 -0.54
N GLY A 65 -14.11 -1.94 -0.82
CA GLY A 65 -14.98 -0.91 -0.25
C GLY A 65 -14.51 -0.33 1.08
N TRP A 66 -13.45 -0.89 1.70
CA TRP A 66 -12.93 -0.34 2.95
C TRP A 66 -12.38 1.07 2.80
N ARG A 67 -12.55 1.83 3.88
CA ARG A 67 -11.99 3.15 4.13
C ARG A 67 -10.93 3.08 5.23
N SER A 68 -10.27 4.20 5.51
CA SER A 68 -9.37 4.32 6.66
C SER A 68 -10.05 3.94 7.99
N THR A 69 -11.32 4.31 8.18
CA THR A 69 -12.11 3.97 9.38
C THR A 69 -12.35 2.47 9.53
N ASP A 70 -12.63 1.77 8.43
CA ASP A 70 -12.85 0.32 8.46
C ASP A 70 -11.57 -0.43 8.81
N LEU A 71 -10.45 -0.02 8.21
CA LEU A 71 -9.14 -0.57 8.52
C LEU A 71 -8.77 -0.31 9.99
N ALA A 72 -9.00 0.90 10.50
CA ALA A 72 -8.76 1.24 11.90
C ALA A 72 -9.60 0.38 12.87
N ALA A 73 -10.88 0.18 12.55
CA ALA A 73 -11.79 -0.63 13.36
C ALA A 73 -11.41 -2.11 13.39
N HIS A 74 -10.80 -2.61 12.31
CA HIS A 74 -10.42 -4.02 12.15
C HIS A 74 -8.90 -4.27 12.27
N LEU A 75 -8.13 -3.28 12.72
CA LEU A 75 -6.67 -3.29 12.68
C LEU A 75 -6.06 -4.54 13.31
N GLU A 76 -6.61 -5.01 14.43
CA GLU A 76 -6.16 -6.22 15.12
C GLU A 76 -6.23 -7.45 14.21
N ARG A 77 -7.36 -7.62 13.51
CA ARG A 77 -7.64 -8.79 12.68
C ARG A 77 -7.02 -8.67 11.28
N ALA A 78 -6.97 -7.46 10.72
CA ALA A 78 -6.47 -7.23 9.38
C ALA A 78 -4.94 -7.13 9.34
N VAL A 79 -4.30 -6.70 10.43
CA VAL A 79 -2.86 -6.39 10.45
C VAL A 79 -2.17 -7.05 11.64
N LEU A 80 -2.51 -6.67 12.87
CA LEU A 80 -1.65 -6.95 14.03
C LEU A 80 -1.54 -8.43 14.38
N ARG A 81 -2.59 -9.23 14.16
CA ARG A 81 -2.56 -10.70 14.37
C ARG A 81 -1.44 -11.40 13.60
N HIS A 82 -0.96 -10.79 12.50
CA HIS A 82 0.08 -11.34 11.66
C HIS A 82 1.50 -11.00 12.15
N ARG A 83 1.62 -10.13 13.16
CA ARG A 83 2.90 -9.60 13.68
C ARG A 83 3.82 -9.11 12.54
N PRO A 84 3.36 -8.15 11.72
CA PRO A 84 4.11 -7.72 10.55
C PRO A 84 5.39 -6.95 10.92
N ASP A 85 6.47 -7.23 10.21
CA ASP A 85 7.67 -6.40 10.21
C ASP A 85 7.44 -5.14 9.36
N VAL A 86 6.68 -5.27 8.27
CA VAL A 86 6.29 -4.16 7.40
C VAL A 86 4.80 -4.21 7.08
N THR A 87 4.12 -3.09 7.27
CA THR A 87 2.72 -2.90 6.89
C THR A 87 2.63 -1.88 5.76
N VAL A 88 2.11 -2.32 4.62
CA VAL A 88 1.84 -1.47 3.45
C VAL A 88 0.36 -1.11 3.43
N ILE A 89 0.04 0.17 3.54
CA ILE A 89 -1.33 0.67 3.68
C ILE A 89 -1.79 1.36 2.40
N GLY A 90 -2.87 0.85 1.78
CA GLY A 90 -3.50 1.40 0.59
C GLY A 90 -4.99 1.70 0.81
N VAL A 91 -5.28 2.80 1.50
CA VAL A 91 -6.64 3.37 1.65
C VAL A 91 -6.65 4.83 1.19
N GLY A 92 -7.82 5.42 1.00
CA GLY A 92 -7.98 6.79 0.53
C GLY A 92 -8.89 6.91 -0.69
N THR A 93 -8.95 5.89 -1.56
CA THR A 93 -9.81 5.91 -2.75
C THR A 93 -11.29 5.99 -2.37
N ASN A 94 -11.72 5.19 -1.39
CA ASN A 94 -13.11 5.21 -0.91
C ASN A 94 -13.38 6.39 0.02
N ASP A 95 -12.40 6.79 0.84
CA ASP A 95 -12.49 7.96 1.72
C ASP A 95 -12.75 9.25 0.91
N ALA A 96 -12.08 9.40 -0.24
CA ALA A 96 -12.19 10.58 -1.10
C ALA A 96 -13.59 10.82 -1.70
N LYS A 97 -14.52 9.87 -1.57
CA LYS A 97 -15.89 10.02 -2.10
C LYS A 97 -16.74 10.98 -1.27
N ASP A 98 -16.54 11.02 0.04
CA ASP A 98 -17.45 11.68 0.98
C ASP A 98 -16.81 12.03 2.33
N THR A 99 -15.51 11.78 2.51
CA THR A 99 -14.75 12.19 3.71
C THR A 99 -13.85 13.37 3.36
N THR A 100 -13.61 14.26 4.33
CA THR A 100 -12.63 15.35 4.13
C THR A 100 -11.22 14.82 4.33
N VAL A 101 -10.23 15.44 3.68
CA VAL A 101 -8.81 15.13 3.90
C VAL A 101 -8.44 15.20 5.39
N ALA A 102 -8.93 16.21 6.11
CA ALA A 102 -8.70 16.33 7.55
C ALA A 102 -9.30 15.15 8.34
N GLY A 103 -10.51 14.70 7.99
CA GLY A 103 -11.14 13.53 8.60
C GLY A 103 -10.38 12.24 8.33
N PHE A 104 -9.87 12.07 7.11
CA PHE A 104 -8.99 10.96 6.75
C PHE A 104 -7.69 10.96 7.58
N LEU A 105 -7.00 12.10 7.67
CA LEU A 105 -5.77 12.23 8.44
C LEU A 105 -5.99 11.97 9.94
N ALA A 106 -7.12 12.42 10.49
CA ALA A 106 -7.48 12.18 11.90
C ALA A 106 -7.61 10.68 12.24
N VAL A 107 -7.91 9.83 11.25
CA VAL A 107 -7.94 8.36 11.41
C VAL A 107 -6.57 7.75 11.13
N MET A 108 -5.88 8.21 10.08
CA MET A 108 -4.62 7.63 9.64
C MET A 108 -3.48 7.81 10.65
N VAL A 109 -3.38 8.99 11.28
CA VAL A 109 -2.32 9.27 12.27
C VAL A 109 -2.31 8.25 13.43
N PRO A 110 -3.41 8.05 14.19
CA PRO A 110 -3.41 7.07 15.28
C PRO A 110 -3.31 5.62 14.77
N LEU A 111 -3.80 5.33 13.56
CA LEU A 111 -3.64 4.01 12.94
C LEU A 111 -2.16 3.67 12.73
N ILE A 112 -1.40 4.59 12.13
CA ILE A 112 0.05 4.46 11.89
C ILE A 112 0.79 4.26 13.21
N GLU A 113 0.45 5.04 14.25
CA GLU A 113 1.05 4.91 15.57
C GLU A 113 0.85 3.50 16.15
N ARG A 114 -0.37 2.98 16.10
CA ARG A 114 -0.67 1.62 16.60
C ARG A 114 0.09 0.53 15.84
N VAL A 115 0.23 0.66 14.53
CA VAL A 115 1.02 -0.28 13.70
C VAL A 115 2.49 -0.27 14.12
N ARG A 116 3.06 0.91 14.39
CA ARG A 116 4.44 1.05 14.85
C ARG A 116 4.66 0.56 16.27
N GLN A 117 3.71 0.81 17.18
CA GLN A 117 3.76 0.29 18.55
C GLN A 117 3.77 -1.25 18.58
N ALA A 118 3.20 -1.90 17.56
CA ALA A 118 3.27 -3.35 17.38
C ALA A 118 4.60 -3.85 16.76
N GLY A 119 5.55 -2.95 16.49
CA GLY A 119 6.88 -3.25 15.97
C GLY A 119 7.03 -3.11 14.45
N SER A 120 5.95 -2.78 13.73
CA SER A 120 5.94 -2.75 12.26
C SER A 120 6.43 -1.42 11.68
N ARG A 121 7.17 -1.45 10.57
CA ARG A 121 7.46 -0.29 9.74
C ARG A 121 6.31 -0.01 8.79
N VAL A 122 6.04 1.25 8.51
CA VAL A 122 4.87 1.64 7.70
C VAL A 122 5.29 2.16 6.33
N ALA A 123 4.64 1.62 5.30
CA ALA A 123 4.65 2.17 3.95
C ALA A 123 3.25 2.65 3.57
N LEU A 124 3.10 3.93 3.23
CA LEU A 124 1.85 4.52 2.75
C LEU A 124 1.85 4.56 1.22
N GLN A 125 0.69 4.28 0.63
CA GLN A 125 0.50 4.34 -0.81
C GLN A 125 -0.46 5.47 -1.18
N THR A 126 -0.09 6.31 -2.15
CA THR A 126 -1.06 7.25 -2.72
C THR A 126 -2.09 6.50 -3.59
N PRO A 127 -3.34 6.96 -3.67
CA PRO A 127 -4.31 6.35 -4.57
C PRO A 127 -3.90 6.59 -6.03
N VAL A 128 -4.14 5.61 -6.91
CA VAL A 128 -4.02 5.81 -8.35
C VAL A 128 -4.97 6.93 -8.83
N PRO A 129 -4.68 7.63 -9.93
CA PRO A 129 -5.62 8.59 -10.52
C PRO A 129 -6.96 7.91 -10.85
N GLY A 130 -8.05 8.68 -10.84
CA GLY A 130 -9.40 8.16 -11.07
C GLY A 130 -10.44 9.28 -11.15
N PRO A 131 -11.73 8.95 -11.27
CA PRO A 131 -12.81 9.91 -11.54
C PRO A 131 -13.24 10.72 -10.31
N ILE A 132 -12.66 10.45 -9.13
CA ILE A 132 -13.01 11.16 -7.90
C ILE A 132 -12.15 12.42 -7.82
N ASP A 133 -12.79 13.59 -7.91
CA ASP A 133 -12.12 14.90 -7.95
C ASP A 133 -11.18 15.16 -6.76
N ALA A 134 -11.47 14.56 -5.59
CA ALA A 134 -10.66 14.74 -4.38
C ALA A 134 -9.36 13.91 -4.36
N LEU A 135 -9.15 12.95 -5.28
CA LEU A 135 -7.98 12.06 -5.25
C LEU A 135 -6.63 12.79 -5.26
N PRO A 136 -6.41 13.86 -6.07
CA PRO A 136 -5.16 14.60 -6.01
C PRO A 136 -4.89 15.20 -4.63
N ALA A 137 -5.92 15.74 -3.96
CA ALA A 137 -5.78 16.28 -2.61
C ALA A 137 -5.47 15.19 -1.57
N TYR A 138 -6.04 14.00 -1.73
CA TYR A 138 -5.69 12.83 -0.91
C TYR A 138 -4.26 12.35 -1.15
N ALA A 139 -3.80 12.32 -2.40
CA ALA A 139 -2.43 11.97 -2.74
C ALA A 139 -1.43 12.94 -2.08
N GLU A 140 -1.67 14.26 -2.18
CA GLU A 140 -0.85 15.27 -1.48
C GLU A 140 -0.88 15.09 0.04
N ALA A 141 -2.05 14.82 0.63
CA ALA A 141 -2.16 14.57 2.06
C ALA A 141 -1.38 13.34 2.52
N ILE A 142 -1.38 12.26 1.73
CA ILE A 142 -0.62 11.04 2.01
C ILE A 142 0.88 11.29 1.88
N ARG A 143 1.33 12.07 0.89
CA ARG A 143 2.74 12.49 0.76
C ARG A 143 3.19 13.27 1.99
N ALA A 144 2.42 14.27 2.39
CA ALA A 144 2.70 15.09 3.57
C ALA A 144 2.73 14.23 4.84
N LEU A 145 1.73 13.36 5.02
CA LEU A 145 1.66 12.45 6.16
C LEU A 145 2.87 11.51 6.21
N ALA A 146 3.30 10.94 5.08
CA ALA A 146 4.46 10.08 5.02
C ALA A 146 5.73 10.82 5.46
N ALA A 147 5.94 12.04 4.97
CA ALA A 147 7.06 12.89 5.35
C ALA A 147 7.03 13.28 6.84
N GLU A 148 5.88 13.73 7.34
CA GLU A 148 5.70 14.16 8.74
C GLU A 148 5.89 13.01 9.73
N GLN A 149 5.38 11.82 9.38
CA GLN A 149 5.43 10.64 10.24
C GLN A 149 6.69 9.80 10.01
N GLY A 150 7.56 10.13 9.05
CA GLY A 150 8.71 9.30 8.67
C GLY A 150 8.32 7.91 8.15
N ALA A 151 7.15 7.78 7.53
CA ALA A 151 6.72 6.56 6.84
C ALA A 151 7.35 6.47 5.45
N ALA A 152 7.54 5.25 4.95
CA ALA A 152 7.91 5.05 3.54
C ALA A 152 6.72 5.46 2.64
N LEU A 153 7.02 6.00 1.46
CA LEU A 153 6.02 6.48 0.51
C LEU A 153 6.12 5.70 -0.80
N VAL A 154 4.98 5.19 -1.27
CA VAL A 154 4.80 4.59 -2.59
C VAL A 154 3.83 5.46 -3.38
N ASP A 155 4.35 6.25 -4.32
CA ASP A 155 3.57 7.28 -4.98
C ASP A 155 3.01 6.84 -6.35
N HIS A 156 1.95 6.03 -6.32
CA HIS A 156 1.23 5.61 -7.52
C HIS A 156 0.63 6.79 -8.28
N HIS A 157 0.06 7.77 -7.57
CA HIS A 157 -0.58 8.93 -8.20
C HIS A 157 0.36 9.69 -9.13
N ALA A 158 1.60 9.94 -8.70
CA ALA A 158 2.60 10.60 -9.55
C ALA A 158 3.10 9.68 -10.68
N ARG A 159 3.35 8.39 -10.38
CA ARG A 159 3.89 7.43 -11.34
C ARG A 159 2.95 7.13 -12.52
N TRP A 160 1.66 7.34 -12.32
CA TRP A 160 0.60 7.10 -13.29
C TRP A 160 0.29 8.32 -14.17
N GLN A 161 1.19 9.30 -14.23
CA GLN A 161 1.07 10.46 -15.10
C GLN A 161 2.04 10.35 -16.30
N PRO A 162 1.56 10.50 -17.55
CA PRO A 162 0.16 10.68 -17.95
C PRO A 162 -0.69 9.43 -17.69
N VAL A 163 -1.98 9.63 -17.41
CA VAL A 163 -2.93 8.53 -17.18
C VAL A 163 -3.16 7.75 -18.47
N GLU A 164 -2.94 6.44 -18.41
CA GLU A 164 -3.16 5.54 -19.55
C GLU A 164 -4.39 4.65 -19.33
N PRO A 165 -5.44 4.73 -20.18
CA PRO A 165 -6.65 3.92 -20.02
C PRO A 165 -6.41 2.40 -20.02
N ARG A 166 -5.33 1.92 -20.66
CA ARG A 166 -4.97 0.50 -20.68
C ARG A 166 -4.65 -0.08 -19.31
N TRP A 167 -4.33 0.74 -18.31
CA TRP A 167 -4.02 0.27 -16.95
C TRP A 167 -5.25 -0.04 -16.11
N TYR A 168 -6.45 0.24 -16.62
CA TYR A 168 -7.69 0.22 -15.87
C TYR A 168 -8.65 -0.86 -16.38
N GLY A 169 -9.34 -1.54 -15.45
CA GLY A 169 -10.44 -2.46 -15.75
C GLY A 169 -11.80 -1.77 -15.70
N ASP A 170 -11.91 -0.72 -14.89
CA ASP A 170 -12.98 0.28 -14.89
C ASP A 170 -12.38 1.66 -14.62
N PRO A 171 -13.14 2.76 -14.64
CA PRO A 171 -12.58 4.10 -14.41
C PRO A 171 -11.78 4.28 -13.11
N THR A 172 -11.91 3.41 -12.11
CA THR A 172 -11.26 3.52 -10.79
C THR A 172 -10.18 2.48 -10.56
N HIS A 173 -10.39 1.25 -11.01
CA HIS A 173 -9.65 0.07 -10.57
C HIS A 173 -8.61 -0.35 -11.61
N PRO A 174 -7.34 -0.53 -11.19
CA PRO A 174 -6.32 -1.13 -12.02
C PRO A 174 -6.70 -2.52 -12.54
N ASN A 175 -6.35 -2.81 -13.78
CA ASN A 175 -6.40 -4.18 -14.31
C ASN A 175 -5.06 -4.90 -14.11
N ALA A 176 -4.89 -6.08 -14.69
CA ALA A 176 -3.66 -6.86 -14.60
C ALA A 176 -2.39 -6.07 -15.04
N GLU A 177 -2.50 -5.17 -16.02
CA GLU A 177 -1.39 -4.33 -16.45
C GLU A 177 -1.13 -3.19 -15.47
N GLY A 178 -2.19 -2.53 -14.98
CA GLY A 178 -2.07 -1.53 -13.92
C GLY A 178 -1.45 -2.10 -12.65
N HIS A 179 -1.83 -3.31 -12.25
CA HIS A 179 -1.23 -4.01 -11.11
C HIS A 179 0.26 -4.33 -11.30
N ARG A 180 0.74 -4.54 -12.54
CA ARG A 180 2.19 -4.62 -12.81
C ARG A 180 2.88 -3.28 -12.58
N VAL A 181 2.30 -2.18 -13.08
CA VAL A 181 2.83 -0.83 -12.83
C VAL A 181 2.86 -0.51 -11.34
N MET A 182 1.83 -0.87 -10.58
CA MET A 182 1.83 -0.74 -9.12
C MET A 182 2.96 -1.54 -8.47
N ALA A 183 3.18 -2.78 -8.91
CA ALA A 183 4.25 -3.61 -8.38
C ALA A 183 5.63 -2.99 -8.63
N GLU A 184 5.89 -2.52 -9.85
CA GLU A 184 7.12 -1.80 -10.20
C GLU A 184 7.32 -0.56 -9.33
N THR A 185 6.26 0.23 -9.15
CA THR A 185 6.29 1.45 -8.32
C THR A 185 6.64 1.13 -6.87
N LEU A 186 6.01 0.10 -6.31
CA LEU A 186 6.25 -0.38 -4.95
C LEU A 186 7.69 -0.88 -4.77
N ILE A 187 8.15 -1.72 -5.70
CA ILE A 187 9.48 -2.30 -5.71
C ILE A 187 10.55 -1.19 -5.72
N ASP A 188 10.38 -0.21 -6.59
CA ASP A 188 11.29 0.93 -6.72
C ASP A 188 11.29 1.79 -5.47
N ALA A 189 10.11 2.12 -4.95
CA ALA A 189 9.95 2.93 -3.76
C ALA A 189 10.60 2.28 -2.53
N LEU A 190 10.40 0.98 -2.34
CA LEU A 190 10.95 0.26 -1.18
C LEU A 190 12.40 -0.19 -1.36
N GLY A 191 12.98 -0.02 -2.55
CA GLY A 191 14.35 -0.46 -2.84
C GLY A 191 14.48 -1.97 -3.00
N ALA A 192 13.38 -2.67 -3.31
CA ALA A 192 13.34 -4.12 -3.52
C ALA A 192 13.84 -4.53 -4.92
N ARG A 193 14.95 -3.94 -5.38
CA ARG A 193 15.57 -4.21 -6.68
C ARG A 193 16.65 -5.30 -6.53
N ALA A 194 16.71 -6.21 -7.49
CA ALA A 194 17.74 -7.25 -7.58
C ALA A 194 19.07 -6.70 -8.08
#